data_AF-A0A5P1E5K2-F1
#
_entry.id   AF-A0A5P1E5K2-F1
#
_cell.length_a   1.000
_cell.length_b   1.000
_cell.length_c   1.000
_cell.angle_alpha   90.00
_cell.angle_beta   90.00
_cell.angle_gamma   90.00
#
_symmetry.space_group_name_H-M   'P 1'
#
loop_
_entity.id
_entity.type
_entity.pdbx_description
1 polymer ?
#
loop_
_entity_poly.entity_id
_entity_poly.type
_entity_poly.pdbx_seq_one_letter_code
_entity_poly.pdbx_strand_id
1 'polypeptide(L)'
;MGSPQLLMLSGIQGPPRILRHQGVARQSLGRPRDVRQPDERPLHPVSSARRDFTHTGCRNHAITPQASSDISTQFSTRGGFIIEKTIGPLSTGHLELKNRNPDDNPKVTFNYFKEPKDLRRCVAGMKTIEKVVESKAFSKFRYPFISMEALLNMTSSFPMNLLPKHQNDSKSLEQFCRDTVMTIWHYHGGCQVGRVVDRDYRVIGVDALRVVDGSTFIYSPGTNPQATVMMLGRYMGVKIQSERLSLHKTENGG
;
A
#
# COMPACT_ATOMS: atom_id res chain seq x y z
N MET A 1 5.08 -1.95 7.53
CA MET A 1 4.62 -1.25 8.75
C MET A 1 5.68 -1.25 9.84
N GLY A 2 6.36 -2.39 10.11
CA GLY A 2 7.39 -2.47 11.16
C GLY A 2 8.59 -1.53 10.98
N SER A 3 9.21 -1.47 9.80
CA SER A 3 10.38 -0.60 9.56
C SER A 3 10.18 0.87 9.95
N PRO A 4 9.14 1.58 9.46
CA PRO A 4 8.90 2.96 9.89
C PRO A 4 8.52 3.08 11.38
N GLN A 5 7.88 2.06 11.98
CA GLN A 5 7.59 2.04 13.42
C GLN A 5 8.89 1.97 14.24
N LEU A 6 9.78 1.05 13.91
CA LEU A 6 11.06 0.89 14.61
C LEU A 6 11.92 2.14 14.49
N LEU A 7 12.00 2.76 13.30
CA LEU A 7 12.72 4.03 13.16
C LEU A 7 12.12 5.17 14.01
N MET A 8 10.80 5.16 14.24
CA MET A 8 10.14 6.10 15.15
C MET A 8 10.43 5.80 16.61
N LEU A 9 10.32 4.54 17.02
CA LEU A 9 10.62 4.12 18.40
C LEU A 9 12.08 4.39 18.78
N SER A 10 12.99 4.27 17.82
CA SER A 10 14.41 4.59 17.99
C SER A 10 14.72 6.09 17.95
N GLY A 11 13.74 6.96 17.65
CA GLY A 11 13.96 8.41 17.56
C GLY A 11 14.79 8.87 16.36
N ILE A 12 15.05 7.97 15.39
CA ILE A 12 15.82 8.23 14.16
C ILE A 12 14.97 9.02 13.18
N GLN A 13 13.69 8.67 13.07
CA GLN A 13 12.75 9.27 12.12
C GLN A 13 11.40 9.40 12.81
N GLY A 14 10.78 10.58 12.86
CA GLY A 14 9.40 10.74 13.33
C GLY A 14 8.96 12.20 13.25
N PRO A 15 7.65 12.51 13.10
CA PRO A 15 7.18 13.87 13.30
C PRO A 15 7.53 14.31 14.74
N PRO A 16 8.21 15.45 14.94
CA PRO A 16 8.72 15.84 16.26
C PRO A 16 7.65 15.87 17.35
N ARG A 17 6.44 16.32 16.99
CA ARG A 17 5.29 16.35 17.90
C ARG A 17 4.87 14.95 18.35
N ILE A 18 4.85 13.97 17.44
CA ILE A 18 4.48 12.59 17.75
C ILE A 18 5.54 11.94 18.63
N LEU A 19 6.82 12.11 18.30
CA LEU A 19 7.91 11.57 19.11
C LEU A 19 7.89 12.15 20.53
N ARG A 20 7.73 13.48 20.67
CA ARG A 20 7.61 14.14 21.97
C ARG A 20 6.41 13.65 22.78
N HIS A 21 5.25 13.53 22.15
CA HIS A 21 4.04 13.03 22.80
C HIS A 21 4.22 11.60 23.33
N GLN A 22 4.95 10.76 22.59
CA GLN A 22 5.26 9.38 23.00
C GLN A 22 6.48 9.28 23.94
N GLY A 23 7.08 10.41 24.36
CA GLY A 23 8.27 10.42 25.20
C GLY A 23 9.52 9.82 24.54
N VAL A 24 9.59 9.85 23.21
CA VAL A 24 10.74 9.35 22.45
C VAL A 24 11.71 10.50 22.17
N ALA A 25 12.94 10.37 22.68
CA ALA A 25 14.00 11.33 22.42
C ALA A 25 14.47 11.23 20.96
N ARG A 26 14.61 12.37 20.29
CA ARG A 26 15.13 12.41 18.91
C ARG A 26 16.64 12.23 18.94
N GLN A 27 17.16 11.30 18.14
CA GLN A 27 18.61 11.13 18.02
C GLN A 27 19.22 12.32 17.26
N SER A 28 20.35 12.81 17.76
CA SER A 28 21.19 13.74 17.02
C SER A 28 21.90 12.96 15.92
N LEU A 29 21.39 13.06 14.69
CA LEU A 29 21.96 12.39 13.53
C LEU A 29 23.22 13.15 13.07
N GLY A 30 24.33 12.42 12.91
CA GLY A 30 25.57 12.99 12.40
C GLY A 30 25.41 13.51 10.97
N ARG A 31 26.03 14.64 10.64
CA ARG A 31 26.11 15.11 9.25
C ARG A 31 27.04 14.17 8.47
N PRO A 32 26.60 13.57 7.35
CA PRO A 32 27.52 12.85 6.46
C PRO A 32 28.55 13.84 5.89
N ARG A 33 29.85 13.49 5.93
CA ARG A 33 30.96 14.37 5.50
C ARG A 33 31.02 14.64 3.99
N ASP A 34 30.18 14.04 3.15
CA ASP A 34 30.42 14.07 1.70
C ASP A 34 29.18 14.10 0.76
N VAL A 35 27.99 14.43 1.28
CA VAL A 35 26.83 14.65 0.38
C VAL A 35 26.74 16.13 0.05
N ARG A 36 27.36 16.54 -1.07
CA ARG A 36 27.03 17.82 -1.71
C ARG A 36 25.53 17.85 -1.97
N GLN A 37 24.87 18.88 -1.45
CA GLN A 37 23.46 19.14 -1.75
C GLN A 37 23.28 19.18 -3.28
N PRO A 38 22.30 18.46 -3.86
CA PRO A 38 21.85 18.80 -5.19
C PRO A 38 21.18 20.18 -5.09
N ASP A 39 21.90 21.17 -5.60
CA ASP A 39 21.49 22.46 -6.16
C ASP A 39 20.14 23.03 -5.68
N GLU A 40 20.23 24.21 -5.06
CA GLU A 40 19.12 25.03 -4.56
C GLU A 40 18.13 25.38 -5.68
N ARG A 41 17.19 24.47 -5.95
CA ARG A 41 15.91 24.79 -6.58
C ARG A 41 14.89 25.02 -5.48
N PRO A 42 14.07 26.09 -5.59
CA PRO A 42 13.36 26.67 -4.46
C PRO A 42 12.59 25.59 -3.70
N LEU A 43 13.07 25.34 -2.48
CA LEU A 43 12.44 24.49 -1.50
C LEU A 43 11.04 25.08 -1.27
N HIS A 44 10.04 24.47 -1.92
CA HIS A 44 8.66 24.62 -1.48
C HIS A 44 8.64 24.39 0.03
N PRO A 45 7.96 25.26 0.79
CA PRO A 45 8.11 25.35 2.24
C PRO A 45 7.95 23.97 2.85
N VAL A 46 8.85 23.64 3.78
CA VAL A 46 8.88 22.41 4.58
C VAL A 46 7.56 22.30 5.35
N SER A 47 6.56 21.82 4.65
CA SER A 47 5.21 21.51 5.07
C SER A 47 4.97 20.07 4.61
N SER A 48 5.37 19.11 5.41
CA SER A 48 4.69 17.81 5.48
C SER A 48 5.31 16.94 6.56
N ALA A 49 4.83 17.12 7.79
CA ALA A 49 4.83 16.07 8.79
C ALA A 49 3.89 14.89 8.40
N ARG A 50 3.80 14.52 7.11
CA ARG A 50 2.91 13.49 6.58
C ARG A 50 3.76 12.39 5.95
N ARG A 51 3.85 11.26 6.66
CA ARG A 51 4.51 10.05 6.18
C ARG A 51 3.58 9.34 5.24
N ASP A 52 3.66 9.66 3.96
CA ASP A 52 2.81 9.05 2.95
C ASP A 52 2.88 7.51 3.02
N PHE A 53 1.81 6.89 3.51
CA PHE A 53 1.62 5.44 3.53
C PHE A 53 0.61 5.10 2.43
N THR A 54 1.03 4.44 1.36
CA THR A 54 0.19 4.23 0.17
C THR A 54 -0.34 2.81 0.15
N HIS A 55 -1.66 2.68 -0.07
CA HIS A 55 -2.30 1.38 -0.31
C HIS A 55 -2.72 1.24 -1.75
N THR A 56 -2.14 0.27 -2.44
CA THR A 56 -2.52 -0.04 -3.82
C THR A 56 -3.70 -1.01 -3.85
N GLY A 57 -4.90 -0.54 -4.18
CA GLY A 57 -5.98 -1.41 -4.67
C GLY A 57 -7.30 -1.29 -3.92
N CYS A 58 -8.37 -1.01 -4.66
CA CYS A 58 -9.76 -1.03 -4.20
C CYS A 58 -10.35 -2.39 -4.54
N ARG A 59 -10.61 -3.23 -3.53
CA ARG A 59 -11.31 -4.49 -3.78
C ARG A 59 -12.80 -4.22 -4.01
N ASN A 60 -13.27 -4.58 -5.18
CA ASN A 60 -14.69 -4.69 -5.48
C ASN A 60 -14.98 -6.15 -5.80
N HIS A 61 -16.09 -6.71 -5.33
CA HIS A 61 -16.44 -8.12 -5.55
C HIS A 61 -17.53 -8.26 -6.60
N ALA A 62 -17.50 -9.35 -7.34
CA ALA A 62 -18.63 -9.87 -8.08
C ALA A 62 -18.75 -11.34 -7.69
N ILE A 63 -19.83 -11.71 -7.01
CA ILE A 63 -20.12 -13.10 -6.65
C ILE A 63 -20.93 -13.72 -7.78
N THR A 64 -20.41 -14.76 -8.40
CA THR A 64 -21.16 -15.61 -9.31
C THR A 64 -21.51 -16.91 -8.60
N PRO A 65 -22.72 -17.07 -8.03
CA PRO A 65 -23.11 -18.39 -7.56
C PRO A 65 -23.19 -19.38 -8.75
N GLN A 66 -22.99 -20.67 -8.50
CA GLN A 66 -23.25 -21.76 -9.45
C GLN A 66 -24.20 -22.75 -8.76
N ALA A 67 -25.30 -23.12 -9.42
CA ALA A 67 -26.16 -24.21 -8.95
C ALA A 67 -25.68 -25.52 -9.57
N SER A 68 -25.44 -26.55 -8.74
CA SER A 68 -25.40 -27.94 -9.18
C SER A 68 -26.82 -28.50 -9.18
N SER A 69 -27.17 -29.29 -10.19
CA SER A 69 -28.51 -29.86 -10.41
C SER A 69 -28.85 -31.04 -9.51
N ASP A 70 -28.26 -31.15 -8.32
CA ASP A 70 -28.50 -32.28 -7.42
C ASP A 70 -29.53 -31.89 -6.34
N ILE A 71 -30.72 -32.47 -6.45
CA ILE A 71 -31.90 -32.27 -5.57
C ILE A 71 -31.69 -32.89 -4.16
N SER A 72 -30.45 -33.13 -3.73
CA SER A 72 -30.19 -33.86 -2.49
C SER A 72 -29.05 -33.30 -1.63
N THR A 73 -28.71 -32.02 -1.68
CA THR A 73 -27.51 -31.58 -0.96
C THR A 73 -27.52 -30.11 -0.61
N GLN A 74 -27.14 -29.84 0.64
CA GLN A 74 -26.53 -28.61 1.15
C GLN A 74 -26.17 -27.61 0.04
N PHE A 75 -26.77 -26.41 0.02
CA PHE A 75 -26.45 -25.34 -0.92
C PHE A 75 -24.96 -24.97 -0.84
N SER A 76 -24.11 -25.72 -1.55
CA SER A 76 -22.72 -25.36 -1.78
C SER A 76 -22.72 -24.29 -2.85
N THR A 77 -22.92 -23.03 -2.47
CA THR A 77 -22.75 -21.90 -3.37
C THR A 77 -21.29 -21.84 -3.83
N ARG A 78 -20.99 -22.39 -5.01
CA ARG A 78 -19.70 -22.16 -5.66
C ARG A 78 -19.71 -20.73 -6.18
N GLY A 79 -18.94 -19.86 -5.53
CA GLY A 79 -18.83 -18.43 -5.82
C GLY A 79 -17.44 -18.06 -6.32
N GLY A 80 -17.36 -17.19 -7.32
CA GLY A 80 -16.11 -16.54 -7.74
C GLY A 80 -15.97 -15.13 -7.17
N PHE A 81 -14.75 -14.58 -7.18
CA PHE A 81 -14.51 -13.16 -6.93
C PHE A 81 -13.69 -12.58 -8.08
N ILE A 82 -14.20 -11.53 -8.71
CA ILE A 82 -13.41 -10.67 -9.60
C ILE A 82 -12.99 -9.47 -8.78
N ILE A 83 -11.69 -9.17 -8.74
CA ILE A 83 -11.10 -8.10 -7.93
C ILE A 83 -10.34 -7.13 -8.84
N GLU A 84 -10.56 -5.84 -8.63
CA GLU A 84 -9.76 -4.77 -9.23
C GLU A 84 -8.66 -4.30 -8.26
N LYS A 85 -7.53 -3.85 -8.81
CA LYS A 85 -6.48 -3.18 -8.05
C LYS A 85 -6.18 -1.86 -8.75
N THR A 86 -6.57 -0.76 -8.13
CA THR A 86 -6.23 0.58 -8.59
C THR A 86 -4.72 0.77 -8.61
N ILE A 87 -4.17 1.14 -9.77
CA ILE A 87 -2.74 1.42 -9.96
C ILE A 87 -2.31 2.65 -9.16
N GLY A 88 -1.16 2.54 -8.48
CA GLY A 88 -0.39 3.65 -7.93
C GLY A 88 -1.27 4.77 -7.37
N PRO A 89 -1.97 4.52 -6.23
CA PRO A 89 -2.89 5.50 -5.67
C PRO A 89 -2.14 6.81 -5.47
N LEU A 90 -2.79 7.91 -5.82
CA LEU A 90 -2.28 9.23 -5.48
C LEU A 90 -2.60 9.57 -4.04
N SER A 91 -3.68 9.00 -3.50
CA SER A 91 -4.08 9.13 -2.12
C SER A 91 -3.02 8.52 -1.21
N THR A 92 -2.47 9.36 -0.34
CA THR A 92 -1.48 8.95 0.65
C THR A 92 -2.04 9.03 2.07
N GLY A 93 -1.54 8.11 2.87
CA GLY A 93 -1.86 7.92 4.27
C GLY A 93 -0.83 8.49 5.23
N HIS A 94 -0.95 8.09 6.50
CA HIS A 94 0.09 8.24 7.52
C HIS A 94 0.10 7.06 8.48
N LEU A 95 1.29 6.84 9.07
CA LEU A 95 1.54 5.84 10.10
C LEU A 95 2.09 6.54 11.34
N GLU A 96 1.50 6.23 12.50
CA GLU A 96 1.82 6.84 13.79
C GLU A 96 2.01 5.78 14.87
N LEU A 97 2.87 6.08 15.84
CA LEU A 97 3.01 5.25 17.03
C LEU A 97 1.74 5.34 17.88
N LYS A 98 1.16 4.18 18.20
CA LYS A 98 0.09 4.07 19.20
C LYS A 98 0.66 4.23 20.61
N ASN A 99 1.76 3.54 20.87
CA ASN A 99 2.49 3.54 22.13
C ASN A 99 3.97 3.21 21.87
N ARG A 100 4.72 2.87 22.92
CA ARG A 100 6.16 2.54 22.85
C ARG A 100 6.45 1.04 22.72
N ASN A 101 5.44 0.18 22.74
CA ASN A 101 5.63 -1.25 22.63
C ASN A 101 5.86 -1.63 21.15
N PRO A 102 7.02 -2.22 20.79
CA PRO A 102 7.27 -2.62 19.41
C PRO A 102 6.33 -3.75 18.92
N ASP A 103 5.75 -4.54 19.83
CA ASP A 103 4.84 -5.64 19.47
C ASP A 103 3.43 -5.15 19.13
N ASP A 104 3.08 -3.93 19.54
CA ASP A 104 1.80 -3.32 19.22
C ASP A 104 1.82 -2.71 17.82
N ASN A 105 0.80 -3.01 17.01
CA ASN A 105 0.69 -2.42 15.68
C ASN A 105 0.57 -0.88 15.75
N PRO A 106 1.24 -0.16 14.82
CA PRO A 106 1.09 1.28 14.73
C PRO A 106 -0.31 1.64 14.20
N LYS A 107 -0.75 2.87 14.45
CA LYS A 107 -1.97 3.40 13.84
C LYS A 107 -1.68 3.73 12.38
N VAL A 108 -2.53 3.26 11.46
CA VAL A 108 -2.39 3.50 10.03
C VAL A 108 -3.68 4.07 9.46
N THR A 109 -3.54 5.14 8.69
CA THR A 109 -4.62 5.74 7.92
C THR A 109 -4.19 5.78 6.46
N PHE A 110 -4.96 5.23 5.52
CA PHE A 110 -4.59 5.24 4.09
C PHE A 110 -5.23 6.39 3.28
N ASN A 111 -6.30 6.99 3.79
CA ASN A 111 -7.09 8.03 3.10
C ASN A 111 -7.59 7.60 1.71
N TYR A 112 -8.19 6.41 1.60
CA TYR A 112 -8.74 5.90 0.34
C TYR A 112 -9.58 6.95 -0.40
N PHE A 113 -9.31 7.13 -1.69
CA PHE A 113 -10.00 8.07 -2.58
C PHE A 113 -10.01 9.54 -2.16
N LYS A 114 -9.11 9.95 -1.26
CA LYS A 114 -8.90 11.36 -0.95
C LYS A 114 -8.54 12.14 -2.22
N GLU A 115 -7.72 11.55 -3.09
CA GLU A 115 -7.47 12.09 -4.42
C GLU A 115 -8.58 11.65 -5.39
N PRO A 116 -9.33 12.58 -6.00
CA PRO A 116 -10.45 12.23 -6.87
C PRO A 116 -10.07 11.35 -8.07
N LYS A 117 -8.81 11.42 -8.52
CA LYS A 117 -8.31 10.60 -9.61
C LYS A 117 -8.29 9.11 -9.27
N ASP A 118 -8.10 8.74 -8.00
CA ASP A 118 -8.14 7.34 -7.59
C ASP A 118 -9.56 6.79 -7.66
N LEU A 119 -10.56 7.59 -7.28
CA LEU A 119 -11.97 7.19 -7.42
C LEU A 119 -12.32 6.98 -8.90
N ARG A 120 -11.95 7.93 -9.76
CA ARG A 120 -12.19 7.80 -11.20
C ARG A 120 -11.55 6.54 -11.78
N ARG A 121 -10.36 6.16 -11.31
CA ARG A 121 -9.71 4.90 -11.69
C ARG A 121 -10.49 3.67 -11.21
N CYS A 122 -10.96 3.66 -9.96
CA CYS A 122 -11.82 2.58 -9.46
C CYS A 122 -13.10 2.44 -10.30
N VAL A 123 -13.78 3.55 -10.61
CA VAL A 123 -14.97 3.55 -11.46
C VAL A 123 -14.67 3.01 -12.86
N ALA A 124 -13.55 3.41 -13.47
CA ALA A 124 -13.13 2.88 -14.76
C ALA A 124 -12.83 1.37 -14.70
N GLY A 125 -12.19 0.90 -13.62
CA GLY A 125 -11.96 -0.52 -13.35
C GLY A 125 -13.27 -1.30 -13.20
N MET A 126 -14.25 -0.73 -12.51
CA MET A 126 -15.59 -1.34 -12.38
C MET A 126 -16.34 -1.45 -13.70
N LYS A 127 -16.27 -0.42 -14.55
CA LYS A 127 -16.81 -0.50 -15.92
C LYS A 127 -16.14 -1.59 -16.75
N THR A 128 -14.85 -1.86 -16.52
CA THR A 128 -14.17 -2.99 -17.15
C THR A 128 -14.68 -4.32 -16.61
N ILE A 129 -14.88 -4.45 -15.29
CA ILE A 129 -15.46 -5.66 -14.67
C ILE A 129 -16.86 -5.93 -15.22
N GLU A 130 -17.71 -4.91 -15.32
CA GLU A 130 -19.05 -4.99 -15.92
C GLU A 130 -18.98 -5.58 -17.34
N LYS A 131 -18.13 -5.03 -18.20
CA LYS A 131 -17.90 -5.56 -19.57
C LYS A 131 -17.42 -7.02 -19.58
N VAL A 132 -16.58 -7.42 -18.62
CA VAL A 132 -16.12 -8.81 -18.50
C VAL A 132 -17.28 -9.72 -18.12
N VAL A 133 -18.08 -9.34 -17.12
CA VAL A 133 -19.22 -10.11 -16.62
C VAL A 133 -20.33 -10.25 -17.68
N GLU A 134 -20.55 -9.21 -18.49
CA GLU A 134 -21.56 -9.21 -19.56
C GLU A 134 -21.08 -9.91 -20.85
N SER A 135 -19.79 -10.24 -20.95
CA SER A 135 -19.23 -10.87 -22.15
C SER A 135 -19.81 -12.26 -22.43
N LYS A 136 -19.82 -12.66 -23.72
CA LYS A 136 -20.21 -14.02 -24.13
C LYS A 136 -19.39 -15.10 -23.44
N ALA A 137 -18.09 -14.85 -23.21
CA ALA A 137 -17.21 -15.79 -22.51
C ALA A 137 -17.65 -16.04 -21.07
N PHE A 138 -18.22 -15.03 -20.41
CA PHE A 138 -18.67 -15.11 -19.02
C PHE A 138 -20.13 -15.55 -18.86
N SER A 139 -20.86 -15.72 -19.97
CA SER A 139 -22.29 -16.08 -19.98
C SER A 139 -22.63 -17.37 -19.22
N LYS A 140 -21.71 -18.34 -19.14
CA LYS A 140 -21.90 -19.60 -18.40
C LYS A 140 -21.75 -19.44 -16.87
N PHE A 141 -21.19 -18.32 -16.42
CA PHE A 141 -20.93 -18.02 -15.01
C PHE A 141 -21.89 -16.97 -14.45
N ARG A 142 -22.82 -16.45 -15.25
CA ARG A 142 -23.85 -15.51 -14.79
C ARG A 142 -25.20 -16.21 -14.63
N TYR A 143 -25.98 -15.76 -13.66
CA TYR A 143 -27.41 -16.07 -13.64
C TYR A 143 -28.13 -15.19 -14.66
N PRO A 144 -28.95 -15.77 -15.56
CA PRO A 144 -29.65 -14.99 -16.58
C PRO A 144 -30.64 -13.98 -16.00
N PHE A 145 -31.10 -14.19 -14.76
CA PHE A 145 -32.08 -13.35 -14.06
C PHE A 145 -31.44 -12.33 -13.09
N ILE A 146 -30.12 -12.32 -12.92
CA ILE A 146 -29.43 -11.34 -12.07
C ILE A 146 -28.82 -10.25 -12.95
N SER A 147 -29.28 -9.01 -12.80
CA SER A 147 -28.69 -7.85 -13.46
C SER A 147 -27.35 -7.47 -12.82
N MET A 148 -26.53 -6.70 -13.54
CA MET A 148 -25.28 -6.17 -12.98
C MET A 148 -25.54 -5.30 -11.74
N GLU A 149 -26.60 -4.50 -11.74
CA GLU A 149 -27.02 -3.70 -10.59
C GLU A 149 -27.37 -4.59 -9.37
N ALA A 150 -28.16 -5.64 -9.57
CA ALA A 150 -28.49 -6.59 -8.51
C ALA A 150 -27.23 -7.29 -7.96
N LEU A 151 -26.26 -7.61 -8.82
CA LEU A 151 -24.97 -8.18 -8.44
C LEU A 151 -24.14 -7.20 -7.59
N LEU A 152 -24.07 -5.93 -7.97
CA LEU A 152 -23.36 -4.90 -7.19
C LEU A 152 -24.03 -4.68 -5.83
N ASN A 153 -25.36 -4.61 -5.77
CA ASN A 153 -26.10 -4.46 -4.51
C ASN A 153 -25.90 -5.66 -3.59
N MET A 154 -25.93 -6.87 -4.14
CA MET A 154 -25.59 -8.09 -3.43
C MET A 154 -24.16 -8.00 -2.87
N THR A 155 -23.17 -7.65 -3.68
CA THR A 155 -21.78 -7.45 -3.24
C THR A 155 -21.67 -6.43 -2.10
N SER A 156 -22.27 -5.24 -2.23
CA SER A 156 -22.20 -4.21 -1.20
C SER A 156 -22.84 -4.62 0.12
N SER A 157 -23.75 -5.61 0.09
CA SER A 157 -24.40 -6.14 1.29
C SER A 157 -23.48 -7.05 2.10
N PHE A 158 -22.47 -7.67 1.48
CA PHE A 158 -21.49 -8.48 2.21
C PHE A 158 -20.66 -7.63 3.18
N PRO A 159 -20.34 -8.14 4.39
CA PRO A 159 -19.53 -7.43 5.39
C PRO A 159 -18.05 -7.44 5.01
N MET A 160 -17.73 -6.76 3.90
CA MET A 160 -16.43 -6.78 3.25
C MET A 160 -15.42 -5.87 3.95
N ASN A 161 -15.89 -4.81 4.59
CA ASN A 161 -15.09 -3.88 5.38
C ASN A 161 -15.92 -3.38 6.59
N LEU A 162 -15.29 -2.56 7.43
CA LEU A 162 -15.91 -1.94 8.61
C LEU A 162 -16.42 -0.52 8.34
N LEU A 163 -16.58 -0.13 7.06
CA LEU A 163 -17.06 1.20 6.72
C LEU A 163 -18.59 1.28 6.93
N PRO A 164 -19.10 2.44 7.41
CA PRO A 164 -20.53 2.68 7.42
C PRO A 164 -21.12 2.53 6.02
N LYS A 165 -22.20 1.75 5.89
CA LYS A 165 -22.87 1.51 4.61
C LYS A 165 -23.99 2.51 4.41
N HIS A 166 -24.05 3.09 3.21
CA HIS A 166 -25.18 3.91 2.78
C HIS A 166 -26.29 2.97 2.28
N GLN A 167 -27.44 2.96 2.98
CA GLN A 167 -28.51 1.98 2.75
C GLN A 167 -29.54 2.38 1.69
N ASN A 168 -29.59 3.65 1.27
CA ASN A 168 -30.76 4.20 0.55
C ASN A 168 -30.51 4.86 -0.81
N ASP A 169 -29.30 4.83 -1.37
CA ASP A 169 -29.04 5.48 -2.66
C ASP A 169 -28.97 4.45 -3.79
N SER A 170 -29.60 4.78 -4.93
CA SER A 170 -29.26 4.17 -6.21
C SER A 170 -27.75 4.30 -6.40
N LYS A 171 -27.04 3.17 -6.30
CA LYS A 171 -25.59 3.21 -6.10
C LYS A 171 -24.91 3.57 -7.41
N SER A 172 -24.50 4.83 -7.52
CA SER A 172 -23.50 5.20 -8.52
C SER A 172 -22.26 4.32 -8.32
N LEU A 173 -21.53 4.02 -9.41
CA LEU A 173 -20.28 3.28 -9.31
C LEU A 173 -19.27 3.97 -8.37
N GLU A 174 -19.36 5.29 -8.23
CA GLU A 174 -18.55 6.06 -7.27
C GLU A 174 -18.90 5.70 -5.82
N GLN A 175 -20.19 5.67 -5.49
CA GLN A 175 -20.64 5.30 -4.16
C GLN A 175 -20.34 3.83 -3.87
N PHE A 176 -20.53 2.96 -4.85
CA PHE A 176 -20.15 1.56 -4.75
C PHE A 176 -18.65 1.44 -4.41
N CYS A 177 -17.76 2.07 -5.18
CA CYS A 177 -16.32 2.10 -4.89
C CYS A 177 -16.03 2.55 -3.44
N ARG A 178 -16.69 3.61 -2.96
CA ARG A 178 -16.50 4.13 -1.59
C ARG A 178 -16.95 3.16 -0.51
N ASP A 179 -18.12 2.56 -0.68
CA ASP A 179 -18.71 1.66 0.29
C ASP A 179 -17.94 0.33 0.38
N THR A 180 -17.35 -0.13 -0.73
CA THR A 180 -16.74 -1.47 -0.80
C THR A 180 -15.23 -1.47 -0.75
N VAL A 181 -14.57 -0.31 -0.80
CA VAL A 181 -13.10 -0.22 -0.76
C VAL A 181 -12.52 -0.94 0.44
N MET A 182 -11.44 -1.67 0.19
CA MET A 182 -10.62 -2.27 1.23
C MET A 182 -9.21 -2.50 0.70
N THR A 183 -8.33 -2.95 1.59
CA THR A 183 -6.98 -3.35 1.22
C THR A 183 -6.96 -4.66 0.40
N ILE A 184 -6.08 -4.71 -0.61
CA ILE A 184 -5.57 -5.96 -1.23
C ILE A 184 -4.22 -6.37 -0.65
N TRP A 185 -3.88 -5.87 0.55
CA TRP A 185 -2.67 -6.17 1.31
C TRP A 185 -1.33 -5.76 0.64
N HIS A 186 -1.38 -5.00 -0.45
CA HIS A 186 -0.21 -4.47 -1.17
C HIS A 186 0.11 -3.01 -0.77
N TYR A 187 0.12 -2.73 0.54
CA TYR A 187 0.56 -1.42 1.06
C TYR A 187 2.08 -1.29 1.04
N HIS A 188 2.56 -0.06 0.89
CA HIS A 188 3.98 0.28 0.77
C HIS A 188 4.24 1.70 1.28
N GLY A 189 5.50 2.09 1.30
CA GLY A 189 5.91 3.41 1.79
C GLY A 189 6.16 3.48 3.31
N GLY A 190 6.52 4.67 3.77
CA GLY A 190 6.91 4.98 5.16
C GLY A 190 8.41 5.16 5.36
N CYS A 191 9.25 4.59 4.48
CA CYS A 191 10.70 4.77 4.47
C CYS A 191 11.23 5.02 3.04
N GLN A 192 10.54 5.86 2.26
CA GLN A 192 10.80 6.01 0.83
C GLN A 192 12.25 6.42 0.50
N VAL A 193 12.76 5.88 -0.62
CA VAL A 193 14.01 6.32 -1.26
C VAL A 193 13.91 7.82 -1.60
N GLY A 194 14.98 8.57 -1.31
CA GLY A 194 15.06 10.02 -1.50
C GLY A 194 14.36 10.84 -0.41
N ARG A 195 13.72 10.20 0.57
CA ARG A 195 13.11 10.86 1.74
C ARG A 195 13.65 10.37 3.07
N VAL A 196 13.72 9.06 3.26
CA VAL A 196 14.19 8.41 4.50
C VAL A 196 15.48 7.63 4.25
N VAL A 197 15.58 6.96 3.11
CA VAL A 197 16.79 6.25 2.67
C VAL A 197 17.34 6.86 1.39
N ASP A 198 18.64 6.73 1.16
CA ASP A 198 19.29 7.11 -0.10
C ASP A 198 19.08 6.05 -1.21
N ARG A 199 19.72 6.23 -2.37
CA ARG A 199 19.65 5.29 -3.51
C ARG A 199 20.34 3.95 -3.25
N ASP A 200 21.18 3.89 -2.22
CA ASP A 200 21.82 2.66 -1.73
C ASP A 200 21.09 2.08 -0.53
N TYR A 201 19.87 2.58 -0.25
CA TYR A 201 18.98 2.16 0.82
C TYR A 201 19.56 2.41 2.22
N ARG A 202 20.57 3.29 2.35
CA ARG A 202 21.11 3.74 3.64
C ARG A 202 20.20 4.78 4.26
N VAL A 203 19.96 4.69 5.57
CA VAL A 203 19.16 5.70 6.28
C VAL A 203 19.90 7.02 6.30
N ILE A 204 19.28 8.07 5.79
CA ILE A 204 19.93 9.38 5.62
C ILE A 204 20.30 9.95 6.99
N GLY A 205 21.58 10.28 7.17
CA GLY A 205 22.13 10.82 8.43
C GLY A 205 22.47 9.77 9.49
N VAL A 206 22.36 8.48 9.17
CA VAL A 206 22.74 7.38 10.08
C VAL A 206 23.74 6.45 9.38
N ASP A 207 24.90 6.29 9.98
CA ASP A 207 25.89 5.33 9.49
C ASP A 207 25.48 3.89 9.83
N ALA A 208 25.93 2.94 9.00
CA ALA A 208 25.73 1.51 9.20
C ALA A 208 24.26 1.02 9.31
N LEU A 209 23.26 1.84 8.94
CA LEU A 209 21.84 1.48 8.96
C LEU A 209 21.22 1.54 7.57
N ARG A 210 20.47 0.50 7.19
CA ARG A 210 19.71 0.42 5.93
C ARG A 210 18.29 -0.09 6.17
N VAL A 211 17.38 0.23 5.25
CA VAL A 211 16.02 -0.35 5.20
C VAL A 211 15.81 -0.96 3.82
N VAL A 212 15.49 -2.25 3.74
CA VAL A 212 15.32 -2.99 2.48
C VAL A 212 14.04 -3.83 2.54
N ASP A 213 12.89 -3.19 2.30
CA ASP A 213 11.58 -3.84 2.25
C ASP A 213 10.58 -2.99 1.43
N GLY A 214 9.30 -3.37 1.41
CA GLY A 214 8.27 -2.62 0.69
C GLY A 214 8.02 -1.18 1.20
N SER A 215 8.55 -0.79 2.36
CA SER A 215 8.38 0.57 2.89
C SER A 215 9.19 1.62 2.12
N THR A 216 10.14 1.20 1.31
CA THR A 216 11.00 2.10 0.54
C THR A 216 10.42 2.49 -0.82
N PHE A 217 9.34 1.84 -1.24
CA PHE A 217 8.69 2.13 -2.53
C PHE A 217 7.84 3.40 -2.47
N ILE A 218 7.86 4.15 -3.57
CA ILE A 218 6.96 5.29 -3.81
C ILE A 218 5.64 4.80 -4.42
N TYR A 219 5.72 3.80 -5.31
CA TYR A 219 4.58 3.15 -5.95
C TYR A 219 4.76 1.64 -5.89
N SER A 220 3.66 0.89 -5.85
CA SER A 220 3.70 -0.57 -5.88
C SER A 220 4.35 -1.07 -7.17
N PRO A 221 5.38 -1.92 -7.09
CA PRO A 221 5.94 -2.57 -8.27
C PRO A 221 4.96 -3.62 -8.80
N GLY A 222 4.35 -3.34 -9.96
CA GLY A 222 3.40 -4.24 -10.61
C GLY A 222 2.11 -4.53 -9.82
N THR A 223 1.40 -5.58 -10.23
CA THR A 223 0.13 -6.00 -9.59
C THR A 223 0.39 -6.68 -8.24
N ASN A 224 1.38 -7.56 -8.15
CA ASN A 224 1.73 -8.27 -6.91
C ASN A 224 3.20 -7.99 -6.56
N PRO A 225 3.49 -7.29 -5.45
CA PRO A 225 4.84 -6.81 -5.17
C PRO A 225 5.78 -7.87 -4.56
N GLN A 226 5.27 -9.04 -4.16
CA GLN A 226 6.04 -10.04 -3.40
C GLN A 226 7.35 -10.43 -4.09
N ALA A 227 7.31 -10.81 -5.36
CA ALA A 227 8.49 -11.22 -6.10
C ALA A 227 9.52 -10.08 -6.20
N THR A 228 9.06 -8.84 -6.38
CA THR A 228 9.94 -7.67 -6.41
C THR A 228 10.61 -7.43 -5.07
N VAL A 229 9.88 -7.59 -3.94
CA VAL A 229 10.46 -7.43 -2.60
C VAL A 229 11.49 -8.53 -2.30
N MET A 230 11.20 -9.78 -2.68
CA MET A 230 12.16 -10.89 -2.54
C MET A 230 13.43 -10.63 -3.35
N MET A 231 13.29 -10.21 -4.60
CA MET A 231 14.41 -9.85 -5.47
C MET A 231 15.22 -8.69 -4.89
N LEU A 232 14.54 -7.63 -4.40
CA LEU A 232 15.19 -6.47 -3.80
C LEU A 232 16.10 -6.86 -2.62
N GLY A 233 15.64 -7.77 -1.76
CA GLY A 233 16.43 -8.29 -0.64
C GLY A 233 17.75 -8.92 -1.11
N ARG A 234 17.68 -9.83 -2.10
CA ARG A 234 18.89 -10.46 -2.66
C ARG A 234 19.77 -9.45 -3.39
N TYR A 235 19.17 -8.57 -4.20
CA TYR A 235 19.89 -7.56 -4.97
C TYR A 235 20.73 -6.65 -4.06
N MET A 236 20.14 -6.13 -2.99
CA MET A 236 20.86 -5.30 -2.03
C MET A 236 21.89 -6.09 -1.23
N GLY A 237 21.61 -7.36 -0.89
CA GLY A 237 22.59 -8.23 -0.25
C GLY A 237 23.87 -8.41 -1.09
N VAL A 238 23.72 -8.69 -2.38
CA VAL A 238 24.87 -8.80 -3.32
C VAL A 238 25.60 -7.47 -3.44
N LYS A 239 24.87 -6.36 -3.60
CA LYS A 239 25.46 -5.02 -3.70
C LYS A 239 26.30 -4.66 -2.47
N ILE A 240 25.80 -4.95 -1.26
CA ILE A 240 26.53 -4.71 0.00
C ILE A 240 27.81 -5.55 0.06
N GLN A 241 27.79 -6.80 -0.41
CA GLN A 241 29.00 -7.63 -0.47
C GLN A 241 30.04 -7.04 -1.44
N SER A 242 29.61 -6.61 -2.62
CA SER A 242 30.49 -5.97 -3.61
C SER A 242 31.12 -4.68 -3.08
N GLU A 243 30.34 -3.83 -2.40
CA GLU A 243 30.85 -2.61 -1.75
C GLU A 243 31.96 -2.94 -0.73
N ARG A 244 31.76 -3.97 0.11
CA ARG A 244 32.77 -4.40 1.10
C ARG A 244 34.05 -4.91 0.43
N LEU A 245 33.93 -5.73 -0.61
CA LEU A 245 35.09 -6.26 -1.35
C LEU A 245 35.87 -5.15 -2.05
N SER A 246 35.19 -4.12 -2.58
CA SER A 246 35.88 -2.98 -3.18
C SER A 246 36.70 -2.20 -2.16
N LEU A 247 36.17 -1.96 -0.95
CA LEU A 247 36.89 -1.23 0.09
C LEU A 247 38.17 -1.95 0.53
N HIS A 248 38.11 -3.28 0.72
CA HIS A 248 39.31 -4.06 1.08
C HIS A 248 40.40 -4.06 0.00
N LYS A 249 40.03 -3.98 -1.28
CA LYS A 249 41.03 -3.87 -2.36
C LYS A 249 41.74 -2.53 -2.34
N THR A 250 41.02 -1.46 -2.00
CA THR A 250 41.62 -0.11 -1.87
C THR A 250 42.54 -0.02 -0.66
N GLU A 251 42.22 -0.68 0.45
CA GLU A 251 43.01 -0.67 1.69
C GLU A 251 44.29 -1.54 1.59
N ASN A 252 44.25 -2.65 0.85
CA ASN A 252 45.39 -3.58 0.73
C ASN A 252 46.24 -3.37 -0.54
N GLY A 253 45.94 -2.35 -1.35
CA GLY A 253 46.57 -2.10 -2.64
C GLY A 253 47.43 -0.82 -2.72
N GLY A 254 47.82 -0.26 -1.57
CA GLY A 254 48.73 0.89 -1.45
C GLY A 254 50.13 0.48 -1.02
#